data_AF-G3ATX7-F1
#
_entry.id   AF-G3ATX7-F1
#
_cell.length_a   1.000
_cell.length_b   1.000
_cell.length_c   1.000
_cell.angle_alpha   90.00
_cell.angle_beta   90.00
_cell.angle_gamma   90.00
#
_symmetry.space_group_name_H-M   'P 1'
#
loop_
_entity.id
_entity.type
_entity.pdbx_description
1 polymer ?
#
loop_
_entity_poly.entity_id
_entity_poly.type
_entity_poly.pdbx_seq_one_letter_code
_entity_poly.pdbx_strand_id
1 'polypeptide(L)'
;MDAVHEYGPLQVLPIEDSNEDGESSDVYKYLLSVRDEAWNGSPVEFIDREIKSEPEPTQEEQEQEQEKEQEQSAEVTEEAQEGVTLWQQQLLAEFKDIKQQLAQVDQPATLLEIPEDASHWRKFILNNEPPTIEYFVHQLDKPTKVKLLVYITKWLTMSNASIANLSQWIWKILLTIDTRSMLTPDEIFVLRKLAKKTIKVKETSTETSSVGNMTIDMIITLVCRHYGQLDLLQQ
;
A
#
# COMPACT_ATOMS: atom_id res chain seq x y z
N MET A 1 25.29 -28.90 -14.50
CA MET A 1 26.23 -27.83 -14.86
C MET A 1 25.76 -26.62 -14.09
N ASP A 2 26.24 -26.49 -12.87
CA ASP A 2 25.79 -25.45 -11.93
C ASP A 2 26.51 -24.16 -12.29
N ALA A 3 25.73 -23.16 -12.72
CA ALA A 3 26.24 -21.81 -12.94
C ALA A 3 26.41 -21.15 -11.57
N VAL A 4 27.63 -21.17 -11.03
CA VAL A 4 28.00 -20.37 -9.87
C VAL A 4 27.78 -18.91 -10.25
N HIS A 5 26.76 -18.28 -9.68
CA HIS A 5 26.59 -16.83 -9.77
C HIS A 5 27.71 -16.18 -8.98
N GLU A 6 28.71 -15.69 -9.71
CA GLU A 6 29.84 -14.94 -9.16
C GLU A 6 29.33 -13.55 -8.77
N TYR A 7 28.96 -13.39 -7.50
CA TYR A 7 28.65 -12.09 -6.92
C TYR A 7 29.97 -11.38 -6.62
N GLY A 8 30.29 -10.35 -7.40
CA GLY A 8 31.48 -9.52 -7.21
C GLY A 8 31.66 -8.50 -8.34
N PRO A 9 32.47 -7.45 -8.14
CA PRO A 9 32.85 -6.57 -9.23
C PRO A 9 33.55 -7.37 -10.33
N LEU A 10 33.05 -7.27 -11.56
CA LEU A 10 33.62 -7.97 -12.71
C LEU A 10 35.06 -7.54 -12.95
N GLN A 11 35.94 -8.50 -13.20
CA GLN A 11 37.33 -8.24 -13.55
C GLN A 11 37.41 -7.46 -14.88
N VAL A 12 37.88 -6.22 -14.82
CA VAL A 12 37.97 -5.33 -16.00
C VAL A 12 39.30 -5.47 -16.74
N LEU A 13 40.36 -5.91 -16.06
CA LEU A 13 41.71 -6.04 -16.62
C LEU A 13 42.12 -7.51 -16.76
N PRO A 14 42.61 -7.94 -17.93
CA PRO A 14 43.08 -9.32 -18.13
C PRO A 14 44.35 -9.54 -17.30
N ILE A 15 44.37 -10.63 -16.53
CA ILE A 15 45.55 -11.10 -15.77
C ILE A 15 46.00 -12.45 -16.34
N GLU A 16 45.93 -12.62 -17.66
CA GLU A 16 46.51 -13.80 -18.32
C GLU A 16 47.92 -13.47 -18.82
N ASP A 17 48.88 -14.37 -18.55
CA ASP A 17 50.29 -14.28 -18.93
C ASP A 17 50.43 -14.10 -20.46
N SER A 18 50.44 -12.85 -20.91
CA SER A 18 50.87 -12.52 -22.27
C SER A 18 52.39 -12.47 -22.23
N ASN A 19 53.02 -13.51 -22.77
CA ASN A 19 54.46 -13.60 -23.01
C ASN A 19 54.91 -12.58 -24.08
N GLU A 20 54.66 -11.29 -23.87
CA GLU A 20 55.13 -10.20 -24.72
C GLU A 20 56.14 -9.34 -23.96
N ASP A 21 57.40 -9.50 -24.34
CA ASP A 21 58.54 -8.71 -23.86
C ASP A 21 58.37 -7.23 -24.24
N GLY A 22 57.78 -6.45 -23.34
CA GLY A 22 57.57 -5.01 -23.45
C GLY A 22 56.93 -4.42 -22.19
N GLU A 23 56.74 -3.10 -22.14
CA GLU A 23 56.20 -2.30 -21.00
C GLU A 23 54.94 -2.89 -20.32
N SER A 24 54.20 -3.76 -21.02
CA SER A 24 53.05 -4.53 -20.51
C SER A 24 53.42 -5.53 -19.40
N SER A 25 54.67 -6.03 -19.35
CA SER A 25 55.16 -6.96 -18.31
C SER A 25 55.19 -6.30 -16.93
N ASP A 26 55.54 -5.02 -16.86
CA ASP A 26 55.64 -4.31 -15.59
C ASP A 26 54.26 -3.97 -15.02
N VAL A 27 53.31 -3.61 -15.89
CA VAL A 27 51.89 -3.42 -15.52
C VAL A 27 51.30 -4.73 -14.99
N TYR A 28 51.61 -5.85 -15.62
CA TYR A 28 51.13 -7.16 -15.20
C TYR A 28 51.71 -7.58 -13.84
N LYS A 29 53.02 -7.44 -13.65
CA LYS A 29 53.68 -7.68 -12.35
C LYS A 29 53.09 -6.82 -11.24
N TYR A 30 52.77 -5.56 -11.55
CA TYR A 30 52.11 -4.67 -10.61
C TYR A 30 50.69 -5.16 -10.25
N LEU A 31 49.86 -5.53 -11.23
CA LEU A 31 48.51 -6.03 -10.98
C LEU A 31 48.50 -7.34 -10.17
N LEU A 32 49.46 -8.23 -10.42
CA LEU A 32 49.67 -9.43 -9.59
C LEU A 32 50.06 -9.06 -8.15
N SER A 33 51.00 -8.12 -7.97
CA SER A 33 51.41 -7.64 -6.65
C SER A 33 50.23 -7.03 -5.87
N VAL A 34 49.38 -6.23 -6.53
CA VAL A 34 48.19 -5.62 -5.90
C VAL A 34 47.16 -6.69 -5.53
N ARG A 35 47.02 -7.73 -6.34
CA ARG A 35 46.14 -8.87 -6.03
C ARG A 35 46.64 -9.62 -4.80
N ASP A 36 47.93 -9.91 -4.74
CA ASP A 36 48.54 -10.57 -3.58
C ASP A 36 48.42 -9.71 -2.32
N GLU A 37 48.61 -8.38 -2.43
CA GLU A 37 48.39 -7.44 -1.33
C GLU A 37 46.93 -7.44 -0.85
N ALA A 38 45.97 -7.38 -1.77
CA ALA A 38 44.54 -7.41 -1.44
C ALA A 38 44.08 -8.75 -0.85
N TRP A 39 44.67 -9.88 -1.28
CA TRP A 39 44.40 -11.21 -0.70
C TRP A 39 44.96 -11.36 0.71
N ASN A 40 46.05 -10.66 1.02
CA ASN A 40 46.65 -10.65 2.35
C ASN A 40 46.03 -9.59 3.28
N GLY A 41 45.31 -8.61 2.72
CA GLY A 41 44.55 -7.61 3.47
C GLY A 41 43.24 -8.17 4.05
N SER A 42 42.70 -7.51 5.07
CA SER A 42 41.36 -7.86 5.57
C SER A 42 40.30 -7.41 4.56
N PRO A 43 39.42 -8.30 4.05
CA PRO A 43 38.35 -7.90 3.13
C PRO A 43 37.35 -6.92 3.75
N VAL A 44 37.25 -6.94 5.09
CA VAL A 44 36.40 -6.06 5.88
C VAL A 44 37.19 -5.62 7.10
N GLU A 45 37.30 -4.31 7.31
CA GLU A 45 37.91 -3.73 8.50
C GLU A 45 36.86 -2.90 9.24
N PHE A 46 36.59 -3.28 10.48
CA PHE A 46 35.69 -2.53 11.35
C PHE A 46 36.50 -1.49 12.10
N ILE A 47 36.16 -0.21 11.90
CA ILE A 47 36.83 0.91 12.55
C ILE A 47 35.90 1.41 13.65
N ASP A 48 36.28 1.14 14.91
CA ASP A 48 35.63 1.73 16.07
C ASP A 48 35.90 3.24 16.06
N ARG A 49 34.88 4.03 15.73
CA ARG A 49 34.95 5.48 15.89
C ARG A 49 34.88 5.78 17.38
N GLU A 50 35.93 6.36 17.95
CA GLU A 50 35.87 6.92 19.31
C GLU A 50 34.72 7.93 19.38
N ILE A 51 33.63 7.53 20.04
CA ILE A 51 32.43 8.33 20.21
C ILE A 51 32.79 9.54 21.07
N LYS A 52 33.09 10.68 20.44
CA LYS A 52 32.88 11.97 21.09
C LYS A 52 31.38 12.10 21.27
N SER A 53 30.96 12.03 22.52
CA SER A 53 29.60 12.11 23.03
C SER A 53 28.82 13.31 22.45
N GLU A 54 28.15 13.09 21.33
CA GLU A 54 26.83 13.64 21.04
C GLU A 54 25.93 12.45 20.69
N PRO A 55 24.74 12.30 21.30
CA PRO A 55 23.89 11.16 21.06
C PRO A 55 23.23 11.29 19.69
N GLU A 56 23.88 10.76 18.65
CA GLU A 56 23.17 10.37 17.44
C GLU A 56 22.35 9.10 17.72
N PRO A 57 21.09 9.02 17.23
CA PRO A 57 20.23 7.87 17.46
C PRO A 57 20.87 6.62 16.87
N THR A 58 20.93 5.57 17.67
CA THR A 58 21.63 4.32 17.39
C THR A 58 21.01 3.60 16.19
N GLN A 59 21.81 2.94 15.36
CA GLN A 59 21.30 2.09 14.27
C GLN A 59 20.38 0.97 14.79
N GLU A 60 20.52 0.52 16.04
CA GLU A 60 19.57 -0.39 16.69
C GLU A 60 18.17 0.22 16.90
N GLU A 61 18.04 1.56 17.04
CA GLU A 61 16.73 2.22 17.08
C GLU A 61 16.11 2.35 15.67
N GLN A 62 16.94 2.44 14.62
CA GLN A 62 16.50 2.50 13.22
C GLN A 62 16.21 1.11 12.63
N GLU A 63 16.96 0.09 13.03
CA GLU A 63 16.73 -1.32 12.67
C GLU A 63 15.55 -1.89 13.46
N GLN A 64 15.29 -1.49 14.70
CA GLN A 64 14.05 -1.86 15.40
C GLN A 64 12.80 -1.17 14.83
N GLU A 65 12.92 -0.01 14.16
CA GLU A 65 11.82 0.58 13.39
C GLU A 65 11.64 -0.10 12.02
N GLN A 66 12.72 -0.55 11.36
CA GLN A 66 12.65 -1.23 10.05
C GLN A 66 12.31 -2.73 10.14
N GLU A 67 12.76 -3.45 11.17
CA GLU A 67 12.37 -4.84 11.43
C GLU A 67 10.91 -4.95 11.88
N LYS A 68 10.39 -3.94 12.61
CA LYS A 68 8.93 -3.81 12.86
C LYS A 68 8.11 -3.60 11.58
N GLU A 69 8.67 -2.98 10.54
CA GLU A 69 8.00 -2.81 9.25
C GLU A 69 8.15 -4.04 8.32
N GLN A 70 9.22 -4.83 8.46
CA GLN A 70 9.47 -6.02 7.62
C GLN A 70 8.88 -7.33 8.17
N GLU A 71 8.85 -7.57 9.48
CA GLU A 71 8.17 -8.76 10.04
C GLU A 71 6.64 -8.67 9.93
N GLN A 72 6.08 -7.45 9.88
CA GLN A 72 4.67 -7.21 9.57
C GLN A 72 4.25 -7.57 8.13
N SER A 73 5.19 -7.99 7.27
CA SER A 73 4.91 -8.32 5.87
C SER A 73 4.70 -9.83 5.62
N ALA A 74 5.31 -10.70 6.43
CA ALA A 74 5.40 -12.13 6.15
C ALA A 74 4.55 -13.01 7.07
N GLU A 75 4.23 -12.55 8.28
CA GLU A 75 3.42 -13.30 9.27
C GLU A 75 1.91 -13.00 9.17
N VAL A 76 1.48 -12.29 8.12
CA VAL A 76 0.09 -11.80 7.95
C VAL A 76 -0.91 -12.89 7.53
N THR A 77 -0.46 -14.12 7.24
CA THR A 77 -1.36 -15.12 6.63
C THR A 77 -2.11 -15.96 7.66
N GLU A 78 -1.60 -16.16 8.88
CA GLU A 78 -2.21 -17.08 9.85
C GLU A 78 -2.78 -16.40 11.11
N GLU A 79 -2.19 -15.31 11.61
CA GLU A 79 -2.72 -14.60 12.80
C GLU A 79 -3.89 -13.65 12.49
N ALA A 80 -4.13 -13.29 11.23
CA ALA A 80 -5.19 -12.35 10.84
C ALA A 80 -6.64 -12.86 11.07
N GLN A 81 -6.80 -14.11 11.52
CA GLN A 81 -8.11 -14.70 11.83
C GLN A 81 -8.55 -14.52 13.28
N GLU A 82 -7.65 -14.15 14.21
CA GLU A 82 -8.06 -13.83 15.58
C GLU A 82 -8.79 -12.47 15.60
N GLY A 83 -10.09 -12.51 15.93
CA GLY A 83 -10.93 -11.31 16.05
C GLY A 83 -11.75 -10.92 14.82
N VAL A 84 -11.87 -11.78 13.80
CA VAL A 84 -12.84 -11.53 12.70
C VAL A 84 -14.22 -11.98 13.13
N THR A 85 -15.20 -11.07 13.13
CA THR A 85 -16.59 -11.48 13.35
C THR A 85 -17.13 -12.24 12.14
N LEU A 86 -18.09 -13.14 12.35
CA LEU A 86 -18.73 -13.92 11.27
C LEU A 86 -19.32 -13.01 10.19
N TRP A 87 -19.87 -11.87 10.59
CA TRP A 87 -20.36 -10.83 9.67
C TRP A 87 -19.24 -10.23 8.80
N GLN A 88 -18.06 -9.93 9.36
CA GLN A 88 -16.93 -9.40 8.58
C GLN A 88 -16.45 -10.41 7.53
N GLN A 89 -16.42 -11.71 7.87
CA GLN A 89 -16.04 -12.76 6.92
C GLN A 89 -17.03 -12.85 5.76
N GLN A 90 -18.33 -12.85 6.06
CA GLN A 90 -19.39 -12.84 5.04
C GLN A 90 -19.29 -11.61 4.15
N LEU A 91 -19.13 -10.42 4.73
CA LEU A 91 -18.96 -9.18 3.99
C LEU A 91 -17.78 -9.24 3.02
N LEU A 92 -16.63 -9.75 3.47
CA LEU A 92 -15.44 -9.85 2.63
C LEU A 92 -15.60 -10.88 1.50
N ALA A 93 -16.29 -11.98 1.76
CA ALA A 93 -16.58 -12.99 0.75
C ALA A 93 -17.52 -12.43 -0.33
N GLU A 94 -18.64 -11.83 0.08
CA GLU A 94 -19.60 -11.19 -0.83
C GLU A 94 -18.93 -10.07 -1.63
N PHE A 95 -18.12 -9.23 -0.99
CA PHE A 95 -17.42 -8.15 -1.67
C PHE A 95 -16.48 -8.66 -2.76
N LYS A 96 -15.74 -9.75 -2.50
CA LYS A 96 -14.85 -10.36 -3.49
C LYS A 96 -15.63 -10.98 -4.66
N ASP A 97 -16.71 -11.69 -4.37
CA ASP A 97 -17.56 -12.31 -5.39
C ASP A 97 -18.18 -11.26 -6.31
N ILE A 98 -18.78 -10.21 -5.73
CA ILE A 98 -19.35 -9.10 -6.51
C ILE A 98 -18.28 -8.42 -7.35
N LYS A 99 -17.08 -8.18 -6.80
CA LYS A 99 -15.97 -7.55 -7.54
C LYS A 99 -15.47 -8.41 -8.71
N GLN A 100 -15.49 -9.74 -8.56
CA GLN A 100 -15.16 -10.68 -9.62
C GLN A 100 -16.24 -10.70 -10.72
N GLN A 101 -17.51 -10.66 -10.35
CA GLN A 101 -18.62 -10.56 -11.30
C GLN A 101 -18.57 -9.23 -12.06
N LEU A 102 -18.15 -8.15 -11.40
CA LEU A 102 -18.07 -6.83 -11.99
C LEU A 102 -17.02 -6.72 -13.10
N ALA A 103 -15.95 -7.53 -13.04
CA ALA A 103 -14.96 -7.61 -14.10
C ALA A 103 -15.53 -8.18 -15.41
N GLN A 104 -16.71 -8.81 -15.37
CA GLN A 104 -17.38 -9.42 -16.53
C GLN A 104 -18.55 -8.58 -17.06
N VAL A 105 -18.85 -7.43 -16.44
CA VAL A 105 -19.95 -6.56 -16.87
C VAL A 105 -19.50 -5.72 -18.06
N ASP A 106 -20.13 -5.96 -19.21
CA ASP A 106 -19.85 -5.26 -20.49
C ASP A 106 -21.08 -4.48 -20.98
N GLN A 107 -21.94 -4.02 -20.07
CA GLN A 107 -23.17 -3.33 -20.42
C GLN A 107 -22.95 -1.81 -20.57
N PRO A 108 -23.55 -1.18 -21.59
CA PRO A 108 -23.39 0.24 -21.82
C PRO A 108 -24.09 1.04 -20.72
N ALA A 109 -23.29 1.77 -19.93
CA ALA A 109 -23.78 2.59 -18.84
C ALA A 109 -24.73 3.71 -19.32
N THR A 110 -25.79 3.97 -18.55
CA THR A 110 -26.67 5.13 -18.72
C THR A 110 -25.86 6.42 -18.57
N LEU A 111 -25.80 7.26 -19.61
CA LEU A 111 -25.10 8.55 -19.59
C LEU A 111 -25.72 9.47 -18.54
N LEU A 112 -25.01 9.70 -17.44
CA LEU A 112 -25.36 10.73 -16.46
C LEU A 112 -24.26 11.79 -16.47
N GLU A 113 -24.67 13.06 -16.39
CA GLU A 113 -23.72 14.17 -16.33
C GLU A 113 -22.80 14.02 -15.12
N ILE A 114 -21.49 14.06 -15.35
CA ILE A 114 -20.47 13.99 -14.30
C ILE A 114 -20.30 15.41 -13.73
N PRO A 115 -20.61 15.64 -12.44
CA PRO A 115 -20.40 16.95 -11.84
C PRO A 115 -18.91 17.34 -11.82
N GLU A 116 -18.60 18.61 -12.09
CA GLU A 116 -17.22 19.10 -12.08
C GLU A 116 -16.77 19.52 -10.66
N ASP A 117 -17.70 20.05 -9.85
CA ASP A 117 -17.41 20.66 -8.56
C ASP A 117 -17.78 19.78 -7.35
N ALA A 118 -17.00 19.92 -6.27
CA ALA A 118 -17.27 19.29 -4.99
C ALA A 118 -18.67 19.61 -4.43
N SER A 119 -19.16 20.84 -4.59
CA SER A 119 -20.48 21.26 -4.11
C SER A 119 -21.62 20.58 -4.88
N HIS A 120 -21.44 20.39 -6.19
CA HIS A 120 -22.39 19.69 -7.05
C HIS A 120 -22.38 18.19 -6.73
N TRP A 121 -21.21 17.59 -6.56
CA TRP A 121 -21.08 16.21 -6.08
C TRP A 121 -21.75 15.98 -4.73
N ARG A 122 -21.62 16.92 -3.79
CA ARG A 122 -22.26 16.80 -2.47
C ARG A 122 -23.77 16.73 -2.60
N LYS A 123 -24.37 17.63 -3.37
CA LYS A 123 -25.82 17.61 -3.62
C LYS A 123 -26.22 16.34 -4.35
N PHE A 124 -25.42 15.90 -5.32
CA PHE A 124 -25.70 14.72 -6.12
C PHE A 124 -25.73 13.44 -5.26
N ILE A 125 -24.70 13.23 -4.44
CA ILE A 125 -24.53 12.04 -3.59
C ILE A 125 -25.56 12.01 -2.44
N LEU A 126 -25.88 13.16 -1.85
CA LEU A 126 -26.79 13.21 -0.71
C LEU A 126 -28.26 13.14 -1.13
N ASN A 127 -28.63 13.72 -2.28
CA ASN A 127 -30.02 13.85 -2.69
C ASN A 127 -30.49 12.77 -3.67
N ASN A 128 -29.57 12.03 -4.30
CA ASN A 128 -29.93 10.99 -5.27
C ASN A 128 -29.41 9.62 -4.81
N GLU A 129 -30.19 8.58 -5.12
CA GLU A 129 -29.73 7.21 -5.01
C GLU A 129 -28.54 6.98 -5.96
N PRO A 130 -27.58 6.14 -5.57
CA PRO A 130 -26.41 5.91 -6.39
C PRO A 130 -26.81 5.20 -7.69
N PRO A 131 -26.30 5.64 -8.85
CA PRO A 131 -26.59 5.04 -10.15
C PRO A 131 -26.12 3.59 -10.24
N THR A 132 -26.50 2.90 -11.32
CA THR A 132 -26.09 1.50 -11.55
C THR A 132 -24.56 1.36 -11.49
N ILE A 133 -24.08 0.18 -11.09
CA ILE A 133 -22.65 -0.04 -10.89
C ILE A 133 -21.85 0.17 -12.19
N GLU A 134 -22.47 -0.05 -13.35
CA GLU A 134 -21.96 0.23 -14.69
C GLU A 134 -21.53 1.69 -14.88
N TYR A 135 -22.24 2.65 -14.28
CA TYR A 135 -21.86 4.06 -14.31
C TYR A 135 -20.46 4.26 -13.70
N PHE A 136 -20.19 3.61 -12.58
CA PHE A 136 -18.90 3.70 -11.91
C PHE A 136 -17.81 2.95 -12.68
N VAL A 137 -18.14 1.88 -13.40
CA VAL A 137 -17.17 1.10 -14.18
C VAL A 137 -16.78 1.85 -15.46
N HIS A 138 -17.77 2.36 -16.22
CA HIS A 138 -17.56 2.86 -17.58
C HIS A 138 -17.45 4.38 -17.70
N GLN A 139 -18.04 5.16 -16.78
CA GLN A 139 -18.04 6.64 -16.88
C GLN A 139 -17.13 7.33 -15.88
N LEU A 140 -16.78 6.66 -14.78
CA LEU A 140 -15.88 7.24 -13.79
C LEU A 140 -14.46 6.70 -13.96
N ASP A 141 -13.58 7.59 -14.40
CA ASP A 141 -12.15 7.31 -14.41
C ASP A 141 -11.60 7.08 -12.99
N LYS A 142 -10.55 6.27 -12.90
CA LYS A 142 -9.78 6.03 -11.67
C LYS A 142 -9.47 7.31 -10.86
N PRO A 143 -8.91 8.40 -11.43
CA PRO A 143 -8.69 9.64 -10.70
C PRO A 143 -9.97 10.26 -10.13
N THR A 144 -11.09 10.17 -10.84
CA THR A 144 -12.39 10.69 -10.38
C THR A 144 -12.90 9.88 -9.19
N LYS A 145 -12.80 8.54 -9.23
CA LYS A 145 -13.16 7.66 -8.09
C LYS A 145 -12.37 8.01 -6.84
N VAL A 146 -11.06 8.23 -6.97
CA VAL A 146 -10.18 8.61 -5.85
C VAL A 146 -10.52 10.01 -5.34
N LYS A 147 -10.78 10.97 -6.23
CA LYS A 147 -11.23 12.33 -5.88
C LYS A 147 -12.56 12.30 -5.11
N LEU A 148 -13.48 11.42 -5.50
CA LEU A 148 -14.75 11.21 -4.78
C LEU A 148 -14.52 10.66 -3.37
N LEU A 149 -13.60 9.71 -3.19
CA LEU A 149 -13.24 9.26 -1.84
C LEU A 149 -12.70 10.39 -0.96
N VAL A 150 -11.89 11.28 -1.52
CA VAL A 150 -11.39 12.47 -0.78
C VAL A 150 -12.56 13.37 -0.36
N TYR A 151 -13.52 13.60 -1.25
CA TYR A 151 -14.70 14.41 -0.94
C TYR A 151 -15.59 13.76 0.11
N ILE A 152 -15.85 12.47 -0.02
CA ILE A 152 -16.62 11.70 0.96
C ILE A 152 -15.93 11.73 2.33
N THR A 153 -14.60 11.58 2.38
CA THR A 153 -13.83 11.68 3.62
C THR A 153 -14.03 13.03 4.31
N LYS A 154 -14.15 14.13 3.55
CA LYS A 154 -14.45 15.47 4.09
C LYS A 154 -15.88 15.59 4.59
N TRP A 155 -16.84 14.92 3.96
CA TRP A 155 -18.27 14.99 4.32
C TRP A 155 -18.70 13.97 5.36
N LEU A 156 -17.84 12.99 5.66
CA LEU A 156 -18.03 12.01 6.72
C LEU A 156 -18.00 12.74 8.08
N THR A 157 -19.18 13.17 8.52
CA THR A 157 -19.43 13.80 9.82
C THR A 157 -20.44 12.95 10.59
N MET A 158 -20.44 13.11 11.92
CA MET A 158 -21.36 12.40 12.83
C MET A 158 -22.84 12.45 12.41
N SER A 159 -23.28 13.53 11.76
CA SER A 159 -24.67 13.72 11.33
C SER A 159 -24.99 13.08 9.97
N ASN A 160 -24.00 12.86 9.11
CA ASN A 160 -24.20 12.34 7.74
C ASN A 160 -24.01 10.83 7.62
N ALA A 161 -23.45 10.18 8.65
CA ALA A 161 -23.27 8.73 8.70
C ALA A 161 -24.60 7.96 8.68
N SER A 162 -25.74 8.64 8.89
CA SER A 162 -27.08 8.03 8.86
C SER A 162 -27.78 8.10 7.49
N ILE A 163 -27.12 8.59 6.43
CA ILE A 163 -27.73 8.67 5.10
C ILE A 163 -27.46 7.36 4.36
N ALA A 164 -28.48 6.51 4.24
CA ALA A 164 -28.42 5.24 3.50
C ALA A 164 -27.88 5.41 2.06
N ASN A 165 -28.10 6.57 1.44
CA ASN A 165 -27.53 6.86 0.12
C ASN A 165 -26.01 6.93 0.18
N LEU A 166 -25.45 7.63 1.18
CA LEU A 166 -23.99 7.80 1.30
C LEU A 166 -23.29 6.46 1.50
N SER A 167 -23.86 5.56 2.29
CA SER A 167 -23.29 4.22 2.51
C SER A 167 -23.26 3.40 1.23
N GLN A 168 -24.33 3.43 0.44
CA GLN A 168 -24.40 2.76 -0.85
C GLN A 168 -23.43 3.38 -1.88
N TRP A 169 -23.27 4.71 -1.88
CA TRP A 169 -22.26 5.39 -2.71
C TRP A 169 -20.84 4.93 -2.37
N ILE A 170 -20.50 4.87 -1.08
CA ILE A 170 -19.20 4.40 -0.61
C ILE A 170 -18.98 2.94 -1.02
N TRP A 171 -19.98 2.08 -0.83
CA TRP A 171 -19.91 0.68 -1.23
C TRP A 171 -19.61 0.51 -2.73
N LYS A 172 -20.34 1.20 -3.60
CA LYS A 172 -20.13 1.12 -5.05
C LYS A 172 -18.77 1.69 -5.49
N ILE A 173 -18.31 2.77 -4.87
CA ILE A 173 -16.98 3.32 -5.14
C ILE A 173 -15.89 2.32 -4.71
N LEU A 174 -16.00 1.73 -3.52
CA LEU A 174 -15.03 0.74 -3.04
C LEU A 174 -15.02 -0.53 -3.89
N LEU A 175 -16.17 -0.97 -4.41
CA LEU A 175 -16.25 -2.09 -5.35
C LEU A 175 -15.54 -1.81 -6.68
N THR A 176 -15.62 -0.57 -7.17
CA THR A 176 -15.10 -0.18 -8.49
C THR A 176 -13.67 0.35 -8.49
N ILE A 177 -13.08 0.56 -7.32
CA ILE A 177 -11.64 0.80 -7.16
C ILE A 177 -10.89 -0.50 -7.39
N ASP A 178 -9.67 -0.41 -7.90
CA ASP A 178 -8.86 -1.58 -8.24
C ASP A 178 -8.58 -2.48 -7.02
N THR A 179 -8.05 -3.68 -7.27
CA THR A 179 -7.56 -4.56 -6.21
C THR A 179 -6.27 -4.02 -5.61
N ARG A 180 -5.94 -4.39 -4.36
CA ARG A 180 -4.75 -3.91 -3.62
C ARG A 180 -3.47 -3.90 -4.47
N SER A 181 -3.24 -4.92 -5.28
CA SER A 181 -2.05 -5.07 -6.14
C SER A 181 -1.90 -3.99 -7.22
N MET A 182 -2.96 -3.25 -7.53
CA MET A 182 -3.02 -2.28 -8.63
C MET A 182 -3.20 -0.84 -8.11
N LEU A 183 -3.22 -0.65 -6.79
CA LEU A 183 -3.32 0.67 -6.18
C LEU A 183 -1.94 1.31 -6.04
N THR A 184 -1.89 2.59 -6.35
CA THR A 184 -0.72 3.43 -6.08
C THR A 184 -0.65 3.81 -4.58
N PRO A 185 0.53 4.17 -4.06
CA PRO A 185 0.69 4.61 -2.66
C PRO A 185 -0.22 5.78 -2.28
N ASP A 186 -0.45 6.73 -3.19
CA ASP A 186 -1.33 7.88 -2.97
C ASP A 186 -2.80 7.45 -2.79
N GLU A 187 -3.25 6.44 -3.52
CA GLU A 187 -4.60 5.91 -3.42
C GLU A 187 -4.82 5.15 -2.11
N ILE A 188 -3.81 4.37 -1.71
CA ILE A 188 -3.80 3.70 -0.40
C ILE A 188 -3.85 4.76 0.71
N PHE A 189 -3.11 5.86 0.59
CA PHE A 189 -3.14 6.96 1.54
C PHE A 189 -4.53 7.61 1.65
N VAL A 190 -5.26 7.77 0.54
CA VAL A 190 -6.65 8.25 0.57
C VAL A 190 -7.57 7.26 1.29
N LEU A 191 -7.45 5.96 1.04
CA LEU A 191 -8.21 4.92 1.74
C LEU A 191 -7.91 4.90 3.25
N ARG A 192 -6.63 5.03 3.63
CA ARG A 192 -6.20 5.14 5.03
C ARG A 192 -6.82 6.37 5.70
N LYS A 193 -6.81 7.53 5.02
CA LYS A 193 -7.46 8.75 5.52
C LYS A 193 -8.95 8.58 5.75
N LEU A 194 -9.64 7.90 4.83
CA LEU A 194 -11.04 7.55 4.98
C LEU A 194 -11.26 6.69 6.23
N ALA A 195 -10.52 5.59 6.38
CA ALA A 195 -10.64 4.71 7.54
C ALA A 195 -10.34 5.42 8.87
N LYS A 196 -9.25 6.19 8.97
CA LYS A 196 -8.92 6.98 10.17
C LYS A 196 -10.03 7.96 10.53
N LYS A 197 -10.63 8.61 9.53
CA LYS A 197 -11.77 9.51 9.75
C LYS A 197 -12.98 8.74 10.28
N THR A 198 -13.27 7.58 9.70
CA THR A 198 -14.37 6.70 10.12
C THR A 198 -14.19 6.19 11.55
N ILE A 199 -12.98 5.75 11.92
CA ILE A 199 -12.64 5.32 13.29
C ILE A 199 -12.89 6.46 14.27
N LYS A 200 -12.37 7.66 13.97
CA LYS A 200 -12.58 8.85 14.80
C LYS A 200 -14.06 9.20 14.97
N VAL A 201 -14.88 9.01 13.93
CA VAL A 201 -16.35 9.20 14.01
C VAL A 201 -16.99 8.12 14.88
N LYS A 202 -16.52 6.87 14.80
CA LYS A 202 -17.00 5.75 15.64
C LYS A 202 -16.74 6.01 17.12
N GLU A 203 -15.53 6.44 17.48
CA GLU A 203 -15.12 6.72 18.87
C GLU A 203 -15.89 7.89 19.49
N THR A 204 -16.15 8.92 18.69
CA THR A 204 -16.82 10.13 19.20
C THR A 204 -18.33 9.94 19.32
N SER A 205 -18.93 8.95 18.66
CA SER A 205 -20.38 8.80 18.60
C SER A 205 -20.89 7.74 19.57
N THR A 206 -21.64 8.17 20.59
CA THR A 206 -22.35 7.30 21.52
C THR A 206 -23.76 6.91 21.04
N GLU A 207 -24.31 7.60 20.03
CA GLU A 207 -25.68 7.44 19.53
C GLU A 207 -25.78 7.49 17.99
N THR A 208 -25.03 6.65 17.30
CA THR A 208 -25.16 6.44 15.85
C THR A 208 -26.35 5.54 15.54
N SER A 209 -27.08 5.85 14.47
CA SER A 209 -28.12 4.95 13.94
C SER A 209 -27.51 3.60 13.54
N SER A 210 -28.30 2.52 13.65
CA SER A 210 -27.85 1.15 13.31
C SER A 210 -27.21 1.07 11.92
N VAL A 211 -27.78 1.78 10.93
CA VAL A 211 -27.25 1.85 9.55
C VAL A 211 -25.90 2.57 9.49
N GLY A 212 -25.72 3.63 10.27
CA GLY A 212 -24.45 4.36 10.34
C GLY A 212 -23.34 3.51 10.95
N ASN A 213 -23.64 2.73 12.00
CA ASN A 213 -22.69 1.79 12.59
C ASN A 213 -22.28 0.70 11.62
N MET A 214 -23.22 0.09 10.91
CA MET A 214 -22.91 -0.90 9.87
C MET A 214 -22.05 -0.31 8.76
N THR A 215 -22.31 0.94 8.35
CA THR A 215 -21.52 1.63 7.32
C THR A 215 -20.09 1.88 7.78
N ILE A 216 -19.92 2.34 9.03
CA ILE A 216 -18.63 2.56 9.67
C ILE A 216 -17.85 1.24 9.73
N ASP A 217 -18.47 0.18 10.23
CA ASP A 217 -17.83 -1.13 10.36
C ASP A 217 -17.51 -1.74 8.99
N MET A 218 -18.34 -1.50 7.97
CA MET A 218 -18.10 -1.92 6.59
C MET A 218 -16.85 -1.23 6.04
N ILE A 219 -16.74 0.10 6.18
CA ILE A 219 -15.58 0.85 5.68
C ILE A 219 -14.29 0.37 6.36
N ILE A 220 -14.31 0.24 7.69
CA ILE A 220 -13.15 -0.22 8.46
C ILE A 220 -12.76 -1.63 8.03
N THR A 221 -13.72 -2.55 7.93
CA THR A 221 -13.47 -3.94 7.54
C THR A 221 -12.86 -4.03 6.14
N LEU A 222 -13.41 -3.31 5.17
CA LEU A 222 -12.89 -3.32 3.80
C LEU A 222 -11.49 -2.68 3.74
N VAL A 223 -11.28 -1.50 4.32
CA VAL A 223 -9.97 -0.83 4.24
C VAL A 223 -8.90 -1.64 4.98
N CYS A 224 -9.18 -2.11 6.19
CA CYS A 224 -8.18 -2.81 6.98
C CYS A 224 -7.91 -4.22 6.45
N ARG A 225 -8.96 -4.99 6.13
CA ARG A 225 -8.80 -6.42 5.76
C ARG A 225 -8.72 -6.66 4.26
N HIS A 226 -9.56 -6.00 3.44
CA HIS A 226 -9.50 -6.19 1.99
C HIS A 226 -8.30 -5.46 1.36
N TYR A 227 -8.05 -4.21 1.75
CA TYR A 227 -6.90 -3.42 1.26
C TYR A 227 -5.62 -3.60 2.09
N GLY A 228 -5.66 -4.46 3.12
CA GLY A 228 -4.48 -4.89 3.89
C GLY A 228 -3.87 -3.82 4.79
N GLN A 229 -4.66 -2.86 5.26
CA GLN A 229 -4.25 -1.80 6.19
C GLN A 229 -4.55 -2.22 7.63
N LEU A 230 -3.99 -3.35 8.07
CA LEU A 230 -4.30 -3.96 9.37
C LEU A 230 -3.80 -3.13 10.56
N ASP A 231 -2.74 -2.34 10.36
CA ASP A 231 -2.18 -1.42 11.35
C ASP A 231 -3.22 -0.43 11.91
N LEU A 232 -4.29 -0.15 11.16
CA LEU A 232 -5.37 0.74 11.58
C LEU A 232 -6.31 0.12 12.63
N LEU A 233 -6.26 -1.19 12.86
CA LEU A 233 -7.11 -1.87 13.85
C LEU A 233 -6.55 -1.82 15.28
N GLN A 234 -5.28 -1.44 15.45
CA GLN A 234 -4.57 -1.45 16.74
C GLN A 234 -4.40 -0.04 17.35
N GLN A 235 -5.09 0.98 16.82
CA GLN A 235 -5.00 2.37 17.30
C GLN A 235 -5.94 2.67 18.47
#